data_AF-A0A0F2QSC3-F1
#
_entry.id   AF-A0A0F2QSC3-F1
#
_cell.length_a   1.000
_cell.length_b   1.000
_cell.length_c   1.000
_cell.angle_alpha   90.00
_cell.angle_beta   90.00
_cell.angle_gamma   90.00
#
_symmetry.space_group_name_H-M   'P 1'
#
loop_
_entity.id
_entity.type
_entity.pdbx_description
1 polymer ?
#
loop_
_entity_poly.entity_id
_entity_poly.type
_entity_poly.pdbx_seq_one_letter_code
_entity_poly.pdbx_strand_id
1 'polypeptide(L)'
;MGAVVHTMGSTASIERSKKQRIHFDNNDAFIYNGGIELVYRGDWSSSNQRFYGARIEGNFAKFHFFSSSTGWEVLTPDGRIYRYGTTANAQLQTDQGVIKWLLDEIEDANGNIITIDYDKVTGDEIFPKRIDYAPSGSYISFATEARNDIYPVYAGYTRVEASKRLKTITCYGAGSGQFPERRIAYNAEKYAADHRISTPG
;
A
#
# COMPACT_ATOMS: atom_id res chain seq x y z
N MET A 1 15.45 -15.64 16.37
CA MET A 1 14.22 -14.97 15.90
C MET A 1 14.61 -13.98 14.81
N GLY A 2 14.51 -14.40 13.55
CA GLY A 2 14.84 -13.53 12.41
C GLY A 2 13.62 -12.69 12.06
N ALA A 3 13.66 -11.39 12.38
CA ALA A 3 12.70 -10.45 11.83
C ALA A 3 13.02 -10.27 10.35
N VAL A 4 12.15 -10.74 9.47
CA VAL A 4 12.19 -10.40 8.05
C VAL A 4 11.81 -8.93 7.96
N VAL A 5 12.82 -8.08 7.80
CA VAL A 5 12.62 -6.68 7.44
C VAL A 5 12.25 -6.66 5.97
N HIS A 6 10.96 -6.59 5.67
CA HIS A 6 10.53 -6.17 4.35
C HIS A 6 10.98 -4.73 4.15
N THR A 7 11.91 -4.55 3.21
CA THR A 7 12.40 -3.26 2.75
C THR A 7 11.22 -2.36 2.41
N MET A 8 11.18 -1.15 2.95
CA MET A 8 10.15 -0.13 2.68
C MET A 8 10.27 0.39 1.23
N GLY A 9 9.86 -0.44 0.27
CA GLY A 9 9.75 -0.12 -1.15
C GLY A 9 8.43 -0.59 -1.78
N SER A 10 7.63 -1.40 -1.08
CA SER A 10 6.25 -1.69 -1.46
C SER A 10 5.43 -1.97 -0.20
N THR A 11 4.50 -1.08 0.12
CA THR A 11 3.35 -1.50 0.93
C THR A 11 2.65 -2.63 0.18
N ALA A 12 2.19 -3.66 0.88
CA ALA A 12 1.40 -4.70 0.26
C ALA A 12 0.18 -4.04 -0.42
N SER A 13 -0.06 -4.36 -1.69
CA SER A 13 -1.09 -3.69 -2.47
C SER A 13 -1.62 -4.58 -3.58
N ILE A 14 -2.85 -4.30 -4.00
CA ILE A 14 -3.40 -4.76 -5.27
C ILE A 14 -3.52 -3.53 -6.17
N GLU A 15 -3.17 -3.65 -7.44
CA GLU A 15 -3.26 -2.55 -8.41
C GLU A 15 -3.84 -3.02 -9.74
N ARG A 16 -4.50 -2.12 -10.46
CA ARG A 16 -4.86 -2.36 -11.85
C ARG A 16 -3.57 -2.45 -12.67
N SER A 17 -3.48 -3.46 -13.53
CA SER A 17 -2.32 -3.72 -14.36
C SER A 17 -2.11 -2.60 -15.37
N LYS A 18 -0.89 -2.06 -15.41
CA LYS A 18 -0.47 -1.07 -16.42
C LYS A 18 0.05 -1.70 -17.72
N LYS A 19 0.06 -3.04 -17.82
CA LYS A 19 0.47 -3.75 -19.05
C LYS A 19 -0.51 -3.54 -20.20
N GLN A 20 -1.76 -3.24 -19.88
CA GLN A 20 -2.84 -2.94 -20.81
C GLN A 20 -3.49 -1.63 -20.41
N ARG A 21 -4.37 -1.11 -21.26
CA ARG A 21 -5.20 0.04 -20.93
C ARG A 21 -6.11 -0.30 -19.74
N ILE A 22 -6.26 0.66 -18.83
CA ILE A 22 -7.21 0.56 -17.73
C ILE A 22 -8.57 1.12 -18.20
N HIS A 23 -9.61 0.32 -18.03
CA HIS A 23 -10.99 0.60 -18.46
C HIS A 23 -11.92 0.98 -17.31
N PHE A 24 -11.52 0.74 -16.06
CA PHE A 24 -12.32 0.92 -14.84
C PHE A 24 -13.61 0.09 -14.82
N ASP A 25 -13.57 -1.07 -15.46
CA ASP A 25 -14.67 -2.03 -15.52
C ASP A 25 -14.20 -3.45 -15.13
N ASN A 26 -15.05 -4.44 -15.43
CA ASN A 26 -14.80 -5.85 -15.12
C ASN A 26 -13.77 -6.53 -16.04
N ASN A 27 -13.27 -5.84 -17.07
CA ASN A 27 -12.30 -6.36 -18.03
C ASN A 27 -10.85 -6.04 -17.63
N ASP A 28 -10.65 -5.23 -16.59
CA ASP A 28 -9.32 -4.88 -16.13
C ASP A 28 -8.59 -6.07 -15.48
N ALA A 29 -7.29 -6.13 -15.75
CA ALA A 29 -6.37 -7.05 -15.09
C ALA A 29 -5.81 -6.44 -13.80
N PHE A 30 -5.43 -7.28 -12.85
CA PHE A 30 -4.91 -6.85 -11.56
C PHE A 30 -3.55 -7.50 -11.26
N ILE A 31 -2.72 -6.77 -10.51
CA ILE A 31 -1.41 -7.20 -10.03
C ILE A 31 -1.40 -7.12 -8.51
N TYR A 32 -1.02 -8.21 -7.86
CA TYR A 32 -0.78 -8.29 -6.43
C TYR A 32 0.71 -8.12 -6.11
N ASN A 33 1.02 -7.26 -5.14
CA ASN A 33 2.37 -6.94 -4.67
C ASN A 33 3.38 -6.64 -5.80
N GLY A 34 2.91 -5.97 -6.85
CA GLY A 34 3.74 -5.51 -7.97
C GLY A 34 4.30 -6.60 -8.90
N GLY A 35 4.02 -7.88 -8.64
CA GLY A 35 4.63 -8.99 -9.40
C GLY A 35 3.70 -10.15 -9.74
N ILE A 36 2.59 -10.32 -9.02
CA ILE A 36 1.71 -11.48 -9.18
C ILE A 36 0.47 -11.06 -9.97
N GLU A 37 0.35 -11.56 -11.19
CA GLU A 37 -0.85 -11.31 -12.00
C GLU A 37 -2.03 -12.11 -11.47
N LEU A 38 -3.18 -11.45 -11.27
CA LEU A 38 -4.41 -12.09 -10.84
C LEU A 38 -5.29 -12.41 -12.05
N VAL A 39 -5.86 -13.59 -12.05
CA VAL A 39 -6.74 -14.10 -13.11
C VAL A 39 -8.11 -14.36 -12.53
N TYR A 40 -9.16 -13.93 -13.24
CA TYR A 40 -10.54 -14.17 -12.86
C TYR A 40 -10.84 -15.67 -12.75
N ARG A 41 -11.50 -16.06 -11.66
CA ARG A 41 -11.87 -17.44 -11.34
C ARG A 41 -13.37 -17.57 -11.38
N GLY A 42 -13.89 -17.86 -12.57
CA GLY A 42 -15.32 -18.04 -12.82
C GLY A 42 -15.92 -19.19 -12.01
N ASP A 43 -15.13 -20.22 -11.72
CA ASP A 43 -15.46 -21.36 -10.88
C ASP A 43 -15.68 -20.98 -9.39
N TRP A 44 -15.15 -19.84 -8.96
CA TRP A 44 -15.29 -19.33 -7.59
C TRP A 44 -16.27 -18.17 -7.50
N SER A 45 -16.70 -17.65 -8.64
CA SER A 45 -17.44 -16.40 -8.76
C SER A 45 -18.93 -16.64 -8.97
N SER A 46 -19.73 -15.64 -8.59
CA SER A 46 -21.17 -15.61 -8.80
C SER A 46 -21.58 -14.28 -9.45
N SER A 47 -22.87 -14.09 -9.74
CA SER A 47 -23.36 -12.86 -10.39
C SER A 47 -22.98 -11.57 -9.64
N ASN A 48 -22.81 -11.65 -8.32
CA ASN A 48 -22.55 -10.50 -7.45
C ASN A 48 -21.16 -10.51 -6.79
N GLN A 49 -20.36 -11.56 -7.00
CA GLN A 49 -19.05 -11.72 -6.37
C GLN A 49 -18.01 -12.11 -7.40
N ARG A 50 -16.89 -11.38 -7.42
CA ARG A 50 -15.79 -11.61 -8.36
C ARG A 50 -14.57 -12.09 -7.62
N PHE A 51 -14.19 -13.34 -7.87
CA PHE A 51 -13.00 -13.94 -7.29
C PHE A 51 -11.90 -14.11 -8.33
N TYR A 52 -10.67 -14.05 -7.85
CA TYR A 52 -9.45 -14.18 -8.62
C TYR A 52 -8.48 -15.11 -7.89
N GLY A 53 -7.54 -15.67 -8.64
CA GLY A 53 -6.40 -16.43 -8.15
C GLY A 53 -5.11 -15.95 -8.83
N ALA A 54 -3.95 -16.33 -8.30
CA ALA A 54 -2.69 -16.01 -8.95
C ALA A 54 -2.58 -16.75 -10.29
N ARG A 55 -2.08 -16.09 -11.34
CA ARG A 55 -1.84 -16.72 -12.65
C ARG A 55 -0.87 -17.89 -12.54
N ILE A 56 0.21 -17.69 -11.79
CA ILE A 56 1.17 -18.71 -11.41
C ILE A 56 0.91 -18.97 -9.93
N GLU A 57 0.32 -20.12 -9.65
CA GLU A 57 -0.13 -20.49 -8.32
C GLU A 57 1.08 -20.76 -7.40
N GLY A 58 1.01 -20.30 -6.15
CA GLY A 58 2.08 -20.50 -5.17
C GLY A 58 1.57 -20.56 -3.74
N ASN A 59 0.84 -19.53 -3.31
CA ASN A 59 0.30 -19.45 -1.95
C ASN A 59 -1.17 -19.90 -1.84
N PHE A 60 -1.82 -20.31 -2.93
CA PHE A 60 -3.21 -20.78 -2.97
C PHE A 60 -4.21 -19.82 -2.30
N ALA A 61 -3.95 -18.52 -2.40
CA ALA A 61 -4.79 -17.49 -1.82
C ALA A 61 -6.01 -17.21 -2.73
N LYS A 62 -7.16 -16.94 -2.11
CA LYS A 62 -8.39 -16.57 -2.79
C LYS A 62 -8.59 -15.06 -2.68
N PHE A 63 -8.69 -14.37 -3.83
CA PHE A 63 -8.82 -12.92 -3.89
C PHE A 63 -10.27 -12.57 -4.24
N HIS A 64 -10.95 -11.81 -3.40
CA HIS A 64 -12.31 -11.33 -3.60
C HIS A 64 -12.28 -9.84 -3.87
N PHE A 65 -12.84 -9.42 -5.01
CA PHE A 65 -13.03 -8.00 -5.31
C PHE A 65 -14.43 -7.56 -4.89
N PHE A 66 -14.52 -6.60 -3.97
CA PHE A 66 -15.79 -6.06 -3.52
C PHE A 66 -16.36 -5.11 -4.57
N SER A 67 -17.37 -5.57 -5.30
CA SER A 67 -18.04 -4.81 -6.35
C SER A 67 -18.77 -3.56 -5.85
N SER A 68 -19.13 -3.49 -4.55
CA SER A 68 -19.89 -2.40 -3.93
C SER A 68 -19.09 -1.49 -2.98
N SER A 69 -17.95 -1.94 -2.44
CA SER A 69 -17.13 -1.20 -1.46
C SER A 69 -15.71 -0.89 -1.93
N THR A 70 -15.48 -0.94 -3.25
CA THR A 70 -14.25 -0.52 -3.93
C THR A 70 -12.96 -1.05 -3.31
N GLY A 71 -12.94 -2.28 -2.76
CA GLY A 71 -11.77 -2.86 -2.08
C GLY A 71 -11.58 -4.34 -2.39
N TRP A 72 -10.60 -4.95 -1.72
CA TRP A 72 -10.31 -6.38 -1.86
C TRP A 72 -10.24 -7.08 -0.50
N GLU A 73 -10.57 -8.37 -0.52
CA GLU A 73 -10.28 -9.31 0.56
C GLU A 73 -9.47 -10.49 0.01
N VAL A 74 -8.45 -10.90 0.74
CA VAL A 74 -7.58 -12.01 0.37
C VAL A 74 -7.56 -13.01 1.51
N LEU A 75 -8.08 -14.20 1.25
CA LEU A 75 -8.06 -15.32 2.18
C LEU A 75 -6.88 -16.24 1.85
N THR A 76 -6.00 -16.46 2.82
CA THR A 76 -4.88 -17.38 2.68
C THR A 76 -5.21 -18.75 3.28
N PRO A 77 -4.51 -19.84 2.86
CA PRO A 77 -4.81 -21.20 3.33
C PRO A 77 -4.64 -21.42 4.84
N ASP A 78 -3.85 -20.57 5.50
CA ASP A 78 -3.64 -20.57 6.96
C ASP A 78 -4.76 -19.84 7.72
N GLY A 79 -5.83 -19.41 7.04
CA GLY A 79 -6.99 -18.77 7.63
C GLY A 79 -6.83 -17.28 7.92
N ARG A 80 -5.74 -16.64 7.47
CA ARG A 80 -5.63 -15.18 7.58
C ARG A 80 -6.43 -14.48 6.49
N ILE A 81 -6.99 -13.32 6.84
CA ILE A 81 -7.71 -12.45 5.93
C ILE A 81 -6.94 -11.13 5.84
N TYR A 82 -6.66 -10.69 4.62
CA TYR A 82 -6.04 -9.39 4.34
C TYR A 82 -7.05 -8.53 3.58
N ARG A 83 -7.28 -7.31 4.03
CA ARG A 83 -8.18 -6.38 3.34
C ARG A 83 -7.40 -5.19 2.79
N TYR A 84 -7.73 -4.80 1.56
CA TYR A 84 -7.02 -3.77 0.82
C TYR A 84 -7.99 -2.70 0.35
N GLY A 85 -7.66 -1.45 0.66
CA GLY A 85 -8.43 -0.28 0.26
C GLY A 85 -9.90 -0.39 0.67
N THR A 86 -10.18 -0.83 1.89
CA THR A 86 -11.51 -0.78 2.49
C THR A 86 -11.88 0.65 2.91
N THR A 87 -10.88 1.51 3.07
CA THR A 87 -11.07 2.95 3.30
C THR A 87 -10.61 3.78 2.11
N ALA A 88 -11.21 4.97 1.93
CA ALA A 88 -10.80 5.90 0.88
C ALA A 88 -9.32 6.30 1.02
N ASN A 89 -8.78 6.42 2.24
CA ASN A 89 -7.38 6.79 2.45
C ASN A 89 -6.39 5.70 2.03
N ALA A 90 -6.81 4.44 2.03
CA ALA A 90 -6.03 3.30 1.55
C ALA A 90 -6.22 3.02 0.04
N GLN A 91 -6.89 3.91 -0.70
CA GLN A 91 -7.09 3.78 -2.14
C GLN A 91 -6.34 4.88 -2.88
N LEU A 92 -5.56 4.52 -3.89
CA LEU A 92 -5.10 5.49 -4.89
C LEU A 92 -6.17 5.65 -5.96
N GLN A 93 -6.80 6.81 -5.96
CA GLN A 93 -7.97 7.11 -6.79
C GLN A 93 -7.67 8.27 -7.73
N THR A 94 -8.09 8.11 -8.98
CA THR A 94 -8.12 9.15 -10.02
C THR A 94 -9.56 9.57 -10.28
N ASP A 95 -9.77 10.59 -11.10
CA ASP A 95 -11.11 11.00 -11.55
C ASP A 95 -11.89 9.88 -12.26
N GLN A 96 -11.18 8.88 -12.81
CA GLN A 96 -11.78 7.75 -13.51
C GLN A 96 -12.07 6.55 -12.59
N GLY A 97 -11.46 6.52 -11.40
CA GLY A 97 -11.64 5.44 -10.42
C GLY A 97 -10.34 5.03 -9.71
N VAL A 98 -10.45 3.95 -8.92
CA VAL A 98 -9.34 3.43 -8.12
C VAL A 98 -8.39 2.60 -8.98
N ILE A 99 -7.10 2.90 -8.86
CA ILE A 99 -6.01 2.23 -9.59
C ILE A 99 -5.12 1.38 -8.68
N LYS A 100 -5.11 1.63 -7.37
CA LYS A 100 -4.36 0.85 -6.38
C LYS A 100 -5.08 0.82 -5.03
N TRP A 101 -5.05 -0.33 -4.39
CA TRP A 101 -5.61 -0.61 -3.07
C TRP A 101 -4.48 -1.04 -2.15
N LEU A 102 -4.22 -0.26 -1.11
CA LEU A 102 -3.19 -0.54 -0.10
C LEU A 102 -3.78 -1.43 1.00
N LEU A 103 -2.95 -2.31 1.56
CA LEU A 103 -3.34 -3.12 2.72
C LEU A 103 -3.76 -2.19 3.86
N ASP A 104 -4.96 -2.34 4.37
CA ASP A 104 -5.46 -1.57 5.51
C ASP A 104 -5.97 -2.43 6.68
N GLU A 105 -6.07 -3.74 6.50
CA GLU A 105 -6.41 -4.65 7.61
C GLU A 105 -5.80 -6.04 7.43
N ILE A 106 -5.39 -6.65 8.54
CA ILE A 106 -5.00 -8.05 8.64
C ILE A 106 -5.77 -8.66 9.82
N GLU A 107 -6.49 -9.74 9.56
CA GLU A 107 -7.18 -10.55 10.57
C GLU A 107 -6.55 -11.94 10.57
N ASP A 108 -6.13 -12.42 11.74
CA ASP A 108 -5.62 -13.78 11.88
C ASP A 108 -6.76 -14.81 12.09
N ALA A 109 -6.42 -16.10 12.02
CA ALA A 109 -7.40 -17.19 12.18
C ALA A 109 -8.08 -17.23 13.56
N ASN A 110 -7.57 -16.49 14.55
CA ASN A 110 -8.17 -16.36 15.88
C ASN A 110 -8.99 -15.07 16.04
N GLY A 111 -9.13 -14.26 14.98
CA GLY A 111 -9.85 -12.99 14.99
C GLY A 111 -9.05 -11.81 15.56
N ASN A 112 -7.72 -11.94 15.73
CA ASN A 112 -6.91 -10.78 16.08
C ASN A 112 -6.73 -9.88 14.86
N ILE A 113 -6.92 -8.58 15.05
CA ILE A 113 -6.92 -7.59 13.98
C ILE A 113 -5.72 -6.64 14.12
N ILE A 114 -5.10 -6.32 12.98
CA ILE A 114 -4.16 -5.22 12.79
C ILE A 114 -4.75 -4.31 11.72
N THR A 115 -4.86 -3.01 11.99
CA THR A 115 -5.32 -2.02 11.01
C THR A 115 -4.20 -1.06 10.63
N ILE A 116 -4.24 -0.54 9.39
CA ILE A 116 -3.27 0.42 8.87
C ILE A 116 -4.03 1.64 8.34
N ASP A 117 -3.84 2.77 9.02
CA ASP A 117 -4.36 4.05 8.59
C ASP A 117 -3.33 4.80 7.75
N TYR A 118 -3.83 5.52 6.76
CA TYR A 118 -3.03 6.30 5.83
C TYR A 118 -3.40 7.78 5.86
N ASP A 119 -2.40 8.64 5.68
CA ASP A 119 -2.58 10.05 5.35
C ASP A 119 -2.41 10.21 3.84
N LYS A 120 -3.46 10.74 3.18
CA LYS A 120 -3.40 11.23 1.81
C LYS A 120 -2.91 12.67 1.81
N VAL A 121 -1.92 12.94 0.99
CA VAL A 121 -1.43 14.30 0.73
C VAL A 121 -1.82 14.76 -0.66
N THR A 122 -1.53 16.01 -0.99
CA THR A 122 -1.82 16.57 -2.31
C THR A 122 -1.17 15.72 -3.42
N GLY A 123 -1.96 15.36 -4.43
CA GLY A 123 -1.53 14.46 -5.49
C GLY A 123 -1.81 12.98 -5.18
N ASP A 124 -1.02 12.09 -5.79
CA ASP A 124 -1.18 10.63 -5.70
C ASP A 124 -0.33 10.01 -4.57
N GLU A 125 0.01 10.82 -3.56
CA GLU A 125 0.85 10.41 -2.44
C GLU A 125 0.03 9.89 -1.26
N ILE A 126 0.36 8.69 -0.81
CA ILE A 126 -0.26 8.04 0.34
C ILE A 126 0.83 7.53 1.27
N PHE A 127 0.79 7.94 2.53
CA PHE A 127 1.76 7.52 3.55
C PHE A 127 1.06 6.75 4.66
N PRO A 128 1.64 5.63 5.16
CA PRO A 128 1.15 5.04 6.39
C PRO A 128 1.31 6.07 7.51
N LYS A 129 0.25 6.22 8.30
CA LYS A 129 0.17 7.15 9.41
C LYS A 129 0.23 6.40 10.73
N ARG A 130 -0.53 5.32 10.82
CA ARG A 130 -0.69 4.57 12.06
C ARG A 130 -0.94 3.09 11.76
N ILE A 131 -0.36 2.22 12.57
CA ILE A 131 -0.69 0.81 12.60
C ILE A 131 -1.16 0.49 14.01
N ASP A 132 -2.43 0.15 14.17
CA ASP A 132 -2.99 -0.31 15.44
C ASP A 132 -2.89 -1.83 15.52
N TYR A 133 -2.42 -2.31 16.66
CA TYR A 133 -2.25 -3.75 16.88
C TYR A 133 -2.46 -4.07 18.36
N ALA A 134 -2.98 -5.28 18.61
CA ALA A 134 -3.39 -5.77 19.91
C ALA A 134 -4.59 -4.98 20.52
N PRO A 135 -5.53 -5.67 21.18
CA PRO A 135 -6.76 -5.06 21.72
C PRO A 135 -6.51 -4.04 22.84
N SER A 136 -5.28 -3.94 23.35
CA SER A 136 -4.90 -3.09 24.48
C SER A 136 -4.50 -1.66 24.09
N GLY A 137 -4.64 -1.26 22.82
CA GLY A 137 -4.36 0.11 22.36
C GLY A 137 -2.88 0.40 22.08
N SER A 138 -2.10 -0.64 21.75
CA SER A 138 -0.74 -0.47 21.25
C SER A 138 -0.77 -0.03 19.78
N TYR A 139 0.14 0.85 19.38
CA TYR A 139 0.19 1.32 18.00
C TYR A 139 1.58 1.79 17.59
N ILE A 140 1.82 1.81 16.27
CA ILE A 140 2.98 2.41 15.65
C ILE A 140 2.51 3.69 14.95
N SER A 141 3.19 4.80 15.19
CA SER A 141 2.93 6.08 14.52
C SER A 141 4.07 6.44 13.59
N PHE A 142 3.71 7.00 12.44
CA PHE A 142 4.62 7.45 11.40
C PHE A 142 4.43 8.95 11.21
N ALA A 143 5.43 9.74 11.61
CA ALA A 143 5.40 11.18 11.36
C ALA A 143 6.15 11.49 10.07
N THR A 144 5.58 12.38 9.24
CA THR A 144 6.21 12.85 8.01
C THR A 144 6.66 14.31 8.13
N GLU A 145 7.62 14.71 7.31
CA GLU A 145 8.02 16.10 7.12
C GLU A 145 8.07 16.47 5.64
N ALA A 146 7.92 17.76 5.34
CA ALA A 146 8.01 18.27 3.98
C ALA A 146 9.44 18.11 3.42
N ARG A 147 9.51 17.92 2.11
CA ARG A 147 10.75 17.93 1.34
C ARG A 147 10.89 19.24 0.58
N ASN A 148 12.12 19.72 0.42
CA ASN A 148 12.44 20.88 -0.41
C ASN A 148 12.94 20.47 -1.80
N ASP A 149 13.30 19.19 -1.97
CA ASP A 149 13.79 18.58 -3.20
C ASP A 149 12.66 17.82 -3.92
N ILE A 150 11.61 18.55 -4.29
CA ILE A 150 10.41 17.97 -4.90
C ILE A 150 10.62 17.81 -6.41
N TYR A 151 10.43 16.59 -6.91
CA TYR A 151 10.44 16.29 -8.34
C TYR A 151 9.19 15.48 -8.71
N PRO A 152 8.29 16.02 -9.55
CA PRO A 152 7.12 15.29 -10.01
C PRO A 152 7.52 14.17 -10.99
N VAL A 153 6.98 12.98 -10.77
CA VAL A 153 7.09 11.84 -11.69
C VAL A 153 5.69 11.45 -12.17
N TYR A 154 5.53 11.38 -13.49
CA TYR A 154 4.30 10.95 -14.13
C TYR A 154 4.48 9.52 -14.62
N ALA A 155 3.71 8.57 -14.08
CA ALA A 155 3.85 7.16 -14.42
C ALA A 155 2.49 6.46 -14.47
N GLY A 156 1.95 6.24 -15.67
CA GLY A 156 0.76 5.43 -15.89
C GLY A 156 -0.43 5.85 -15.02
N TYR A 157 -1.01 7.00 -15.35
CA TYR A 157 -2.17 7.64 -14.70
C TYR A 157 -1.94 8.26 -13.31
N THR A 158 -0.71 8.25 -12.80
CA THR A 158 -0.37 8.90 -11.52
C THR A 158 0.65 10.02 -11.68
N ARG A 159 0.45 11.11 -10.95
CA ARG A 159 1.42 12.18 -10.66
C ARG A 159 1.89 12.01 -9.22
N VAL A 160 3.06 11.39 -9.08
CA VAL A 160 3.72 11.23 -7.78
C VAL A 160 4.67 12.40 -7.61
N GLU A 161 4.40 13.26 -6.63
CA GLU A 161 5.33 14.31 -6.23
C GLU A 161 5.82 13.95 -4.85
N ALA A 162 7.05 13.45 -4.70
CA ALA A 162 7.62 13.07 -3.41
C ALA A 162 7.71 14.27 -2.44
N SER A 163 6.58 14.79 -1.96
CA SER A 163 6.46 16.09 -1.29
C SER A 163 6.76 15.99 0.20
N LYS A 164 6.66 14.77 0.72
CA LYS A 164 6.99 14.41 2.09
C LYS A 164 7.98 13.26 2.15
N ARG A 165 8.63 13.14 3.30
CA ARG A 165 9.39 11.96 3.71
C ARG A 165 9.02 11.57 5.13
N LEU A 166 9.23 10.30 5.45
CA LEU A 166 9.15 9.82 6.82
C LEU A 166 10.18 10.57 7.68
N LYS A 167 9.82 10.92 8.90
CA LYS A 167 10.67 11.62 9.86
C LYS A 167 10.98 10.73 11.05
N THR A 168 9.92 10.14 11.61
CA THR A 168 10.01 9.33 12.82
C THR A 168 9.09 8.12 12.72
N ILE A 169 9.51 7.04 13.38
CA ILE A 169 8.65 5.90 13.70
C ILE A 169 8.65 5.79 15.22
N THR A 170 7.46 5.81 15.81
CA THR A 170 7.28 5.74 17.27
C THR A 170 6.35 4.59 17.63
N CYS A 171 6.77 3.76 18.58
CA CYS A 171 5.96 2.66 19.09
C CYS A 171 5.35 3.02 20.45
N TYR A 172 4.09 2.67 20.63
CA TYR A 172 3.33 2.90 21.86
C TYR A 172 2.77 1.57 22.37
N GLY A 173 2.85 1.37 23.68
CA GLY A 173 2.29 0.21 24.37
C GLY A 173 1.08 0.56 25.20
N ALA A 174 0.20 -0.41 25.37
CA ALA A 174 -0.90 -0.33 26.32
C ALA A 174 -0.42 0.01 27.74
N GLY A 175 -0.99 1.06 28.35
CA GLY A 175 -0.71 1.45 29.74
C GLY A 175 0.74 1.86 30.05
N SER A 176 1.60 1.91 29.04
CA SER A 176 2.99 2.34 29.12
C SER A 176 3.17 3.58 28.25
N GLY A 177 4.06 4.49 28.66
CA GLY A 177 4.41 5.64 27.84
C GLY A 177 5.06 5.23 26.51
N GLN A 178 5.42 6.23 25.72
CA GLN A 178 6.18 6.06 24.47
C GLN A 178 7.41 5.14 24.65
N PHE A 179 7.53 4.11 23.81
CA PHE A 179 8.76 3.31 23.67
C PHE A 179 9.79 4.06 22.80
N PRO A 180 11.08 3.65 22.78
CA PRO A 180 12.15 4.41 22.14
C PRO A 180 11.82 4.85 20.71
N GLU A 181 11.90 6.14 20.47
CA GLU A 181 11.70 6.76 19.16
C GLU A 181 12.84 6.39 18.22
N ARG A 182 12.51 6.02 16.97
CA ARG A 182 13.51 5.94 15.91
C ARG A 182 13.38 7.16 15.00
N ARG A 183 14.45 7.96 14.99
CA ARG A 183 14.61 9.09 14.07
C ARG A 183 15.39 8.64 12.84
N ILE A 184 14.88 8.96 11.67
CA ILE A 184 15.60 8.72 10.41
C ILE A 184 16.29 10.03 10.03
N ALA A 185 17.62 10.02 10.01
CA ALA A 185 18.41 11.14 9.54
C ALA A 185 18.59 11.03 8.02
N TYR A 186 18.34 12.12 7.30
CA TYR A 186 18.53 12.22 5.86
C TYR A 186 19.71 13.14 5.58
N ASN A 187 20.70 12.66 4.83
CA ASN A 187 21.78 13.50 4.32
C ASN A 187 21.24 14.34 3.16
N ALA A 188 21.02 15.63 3.40
CA ALA A 188 20.47 16.56 2.40
C ALA A 188 21.43 16.88 1.24
N GLU A 189 22.69 16.44 1.30
CA GLU A 189 23.75 16.90 0.41
C GLU A 189 23.88 16.13 -0.92
N LYS A 190 23.08 15.09 -1.17
CA LYS A 190 23.30 14.21 -2.33
C LYS A 190 22.69 14.68 -3.67
N TYR A 191 21.89 15.75 -3.69
CA TYR A 191 21.22 16.23 -4.93
C TYR A 191 21.65 17.63 -5.40
N ALA A 192 22.51 18.34 -4.65
CA ALA A 192 22.99 19.67 -5.05
C ALA A 192 24.21 19.64 -5.99
N ALA A 193 24.84 18.48 -6.20
CA ALA A 193 26.13 18.38 -6.89
C ALA A 193 26.04 18.05 -8.40
N ASP A 194 24.89 17.64 -8.93
CA ASP A 194 24.81 17.06 -10.29
C ASP A 194 24.22 17.99 -11.37
N HIS A 195 24.07 19.28 -11.09
CA HIS A 195 23.56 20.26 -12.07
C HIS A 195 24.62 21.20 -12.66
N ARG A 196 25.90 20.80 -12.68
CA ARG A 196 26.92 21.49 -13.50
C ARG A 196 27.13 20.74 -14.81
N ILE A 197 26.25 21.00 -15.78
CA ILE A 197 26.55 20.76 -17.19
C ILE A 197 27.70 21.69 -17.55
N SER A 198 28.90 21.14 -17.77
CA SER A 198 29.98 21.87 -18.43
C SER A 198 29.59 22.08 -19.89
N THR A 199 29.38 23.32 -20.30
CA THR A 199 29.36 23.68 -21.72
C THR A 199 30.76 23.44 -22.31
N PRO A 200 30.91 22.67 -23.40
CA PRO A 200 32.17 22.61 -24.13
C PRO A 200 32.44 23.96 -24.82
N GLY A 201 33.67 24.44 -24.69
CA GLY A 201 34.19 25.57 -25.47
C GLY A 201 34.56 25.19 -26.90
#